data_AF-A0A2D4FHL4-F1
#
_entry.id   AF-A0A2D4FHL4-F1
#
_cell.length_a   1.000
_cell.length_b   1.000
_cell.length_c   1.000
_cell.angle_alpha   90.00
_cell.angle_beta   90.00
_cell.angle_gamma   90.00
#
_symmetry.space_group_name_H-M   'P 1'
#
loop_
_entity.id
_entity.type
_entity.pdbx_description
1 polymer ?
#
loop_
_entity_poly.entity_id
_entity_poly.type
_entity_poly.pdbx_seq_one_letter_code
_entity_poly.pdbx_strand_id
1 'polypeptide(L)'
;MGPKRFRGPPCTVSELPKIDAVLISHDHYDHLDYLTVVSLNARFGSELRWFVPLGLLDWMQKYGCENVIELDWWGENCIPGHDAVTFVFTPAQHWCKRTATDENKVLWGSWSVLGPWNRFFFAGDTGYCIAFEEIGKRFGPFDLAAIPIGAYEPR
;
A
#
# COMPACT_ATOMS: atom_id res chain seq x y z
N MET A 1 -21.67 -10.09 -1.17
CA MET A 1 -21.92 -9.25 0.01
C MET A 1 -20.65 -9.24 0.85
N GLY A 2 -20.23 -8.09 1.37
CA GLY A 2 -19.03 -7.94 2.19
C GLY A 2 -19.30 -7.11 3.45
N PRO A 3 -18.33 -6.97 4.36
CA PRO A 3 -18.51 -6.24 5.61
C PRO A 3 -18.84 -4.77 5.33
N LYS A 4 -19.91 -4.26 5.96
CA LYS A 4 -20.25 -2.83 5.92
C LYS A 4 -19.52 -2.11 7.04
N ARG A 5 -18.82 -1.02 6.73
CA ARG A 5 -18.18 -0.17 7.74
C ARG A 5 -19.20 0.39 8.73
N PHE A 6 -18.86 0.37 10.02
CA PHE A 6 -19.69 0.99 11.08
C PHE A 6 -19.45 2.50 11.23
N ARG A 7 -18.32 2.99 10.74
CA ARG A 7 -17.93 4.40 10.75
C ARG A 7 -17.67 4.86 9.33
N GLY A 8 -18.33 5.94 8.93
CA GLY A 8 -18.12 6.56 7.62
C GLY A 8 -16.69 7.10 7.48
N PRO A 9 -16.20 7.28 6.25
CA PRO A 9 -14.92 7.96 6.05
C PRO A 9 -15.02 9.41 6.55
N PRO A 10 -13.96 9.96 7.16
CA PRO A 10 -14.00 11.31 7.73
C PRO A 10 -13.98 12.42 6.67
N CYS A 11 -13.61 12.07 5.42
CA CYS A 11 -13.65 12.95 4.26
C CYS A 11 -13.90 12.10 3.01
N THR A 12 -14.24 12.77 1.92
CA THR A 12 -14.42 12.24 0.57
C THR A 12 -13.15 12.43 -0.25
N VAL A 13 -13.05 11.70 -1.37
CA VAL A 13 -11.90 11.86 -2.28
C VAL A 13 -11.78 13.28 -2.81
N SER A 14 -12.85 14.06 -2.96
CA SER A 14 -12.78 15.46 -3.41
C SER A 14 -12.24 16.43 -2.36
N GLU A 15 -12.27 16.06 -1.09
CA GLU A 15 -11.80 16.89 0.02
C GLU A 15 -10.32 16.69 0.33
N LEU A 16 -9.69 15.65 -0.25
CA LEU A 16 -8.24 15.44 -0.09
C LEU A 16 -7.44 16.62 -0.65
N PRO A 17 -6.28 16.96 -0.07
CA PRO A 17 -5.32 17.85 -0.72
C PRO A 17 -4.76 17.19 -2.00
N LYS A 18 -3.92 17.92 -2.73
CA LYS A 18 -3.09 17.27 -3.75
C LYS A 18 -2.24 16.19 -3.07
N ILE A 19 -2.25 14.99 -3.64
CA ILE A 19 -1.42 13.87 -3.23
C ILE A 19 -0.65 13.38 -4.45
N ASP A 20 0.60 12.99 -4.24
CA ASP A 20 1.49 12.56 -5.32
C ASP A 20 1.68 11.02 -5.33
N ALA A 21 1.31 10.34 -4.24
CA ALA A 21 1.44 8.89 -4.12
C ALA A 21 0.34 8.20 -3.31
N VAL A 22 0.05 6.96 -3.68
CA VAL A 22 -0.74 5.98 -2.89
C VAL A 22 0.06 4.70 -2.72
N LEU A 23 0.03 4.13 -1.52
CA LEU A 23 0.69 2.86 -1.16
C LEU A 23 -0.35 1.76 -0.96
N ILE A 24 -0.25 0.67 -1.70
CA ILE A 24 -1.09 -0.53 -1.54
C ILE A 24 -0.26 -1.63 -0.89
N SER A 25 -0.71 -2.17 0.24
CA SER A 25 -0.01 -3.25 0.96
C SER A 25 -0.29 -4.62 0.36
N HIS A 26 -1.55 -4.88 -0.01
CA HIS A 26 -2.05 -6.15 -0.52
C HIS A 26 -3.42 -5.95 -1.18
N ASP A 27 -3.97 -6.99 -1.81
CA ASP A 27 -5.11 -6.86 -2.71
C ASP A 27 -6.49 -7.12 -2.07
N HIS A 28 -6.62 -7.25 -0.74
CA HIS A 28 -7.92 -7.46 -0.13
C HIS A 28 -8.85 -6.24 -0.26
N TYR A 29 -10.17 -6.48 -0.23
CA TYR A 29 -11.18 -5.47 -0.53
C TYR A 29 -11.20 -4.26 0.42
N ASP A 30 -10.75 -4.44 1.65
CA ASP A 30 -10.63 -3.39 2.67
C ASP A 30 -9.33 -2.58 2.57
N HIS A 31 -8.35 -3.05 1.78
CA HIS A 31 -7.09 -2.35 1.49
C HIS A 31 -6.98 -1.86 0.03
N LEU A 32 -7.78 -2.45 -0.87
CA LEU A 32 -7.89 -2.09 -2.28
C LEU A 32 -9.37 -2.01 -2.70
N ASP A 33 -9.95 -0.83 -2.44
CA ASP A 33 -11.33 -0.50 -2.82
C ASP A 33 -11.41 0.09 -4.23
N TYR A 34 -12.18 -0.56 -5.10
CA TYR A 34 -12.32 -0.19 -6.50
C TYR A 34 -12.86 1.23 -6.70
N LEU A 35 -13.88 1.63 -5.94
CA LEU A 35 -14.51 2.95 -6.10
C LEU A 35 -13.54 4.07 -5.69
N THR A 36 -12.74 3.83 -4.66
CA THR A 36 -11.67 4.74 -4.22
C THR A 36 -10.58 4.85 -5.27
N VAL A 37 -10.13 3.74 -5.87
CA VAL A 37 -9.15 3.76 -6.96
C VAL A 37 -9.64 4.59 -8.14
N VAL A 38 -10.86 4.32 -8.63
CA VAL A 38 -11.43 5.04 -9.78
C VAL A 38 -11.61 6.52 -9.48
N SER A 39 -12.09 6.88 -8.29
CA SER A 39 -12.30 8.29 -7.93
C SER A 39 -10.99 9.07 -7.75
N LEU A 40 -9.96 8.45 -7.17
CA LEU A 40 -8.62 9.05 -7.09
C LEU A 40 -8.00 9.23 -8.47
N ASN A 41 -8.07 8.19 -9.31
CA ASN A 41 -7.53 8.25 -10.67
C ASN A 41 -8.27 9.28 -11.53
N ALA A 42 -9.60 9.37 -11.42
CA ALA A 42 -10.38 10.39 -12.12
C ALA A 42 -10.03 11.81 -11.67
N ARG A 43 -9.63 12.00 -10.42
CA ARG A 43 -9.27 13.31 -9.86
C ARG A 43 -7.85 13.75 -10.21
N PHE A 44 -6.88 12.85 -10.09
CA PHE A 44 -5.45 13.19 -10.16
C PHE A 44 -4.75 12.66 -11.41
N GLY A 45 -5.32 11.65 -12.09
CA GLY A 45 -4.77 11.10 -13.33
C GLY A 45 -3.32 10.64 -13.19
N SER A 46 -2.51 10.95 -14.19
CA SER A 46 -1.10 10.56 -14.28
C SER A 46 -0.17 11.30 -13.30
N GLU A 47 -0.64 12.39 -12.67
CA GLU A 47 0.11 13.05 -11.58
C GLU A 47 0.20 12.19 -10.32
N LEU A 48 -0.76 11.28 -10.12
CA LEU A 48 -0.76 10.37 -8.97
C LEU A 48 0.02 9.10 -9.27
N ARG A 49 1.08 8.84 -8.51
CA ARG A 49 1.83 7.58 -8.58
C ARG A 49 1.23 6.52 -7.66
N TRP A 50 0.99 5.33 -8.19
CA TRP A 50 0.53 4.18 -7.42
C TRP A 50 1.70 3.24 -7.17
N PHE A 51 1.99 2.96 -5.90
CA PHE A 51 2.99 1.99 -5.49
C PHE A 51 2.26 0.72 -5.04
N VAL A 52 2.49 -0.38 -5.76
CA VAL A 52 1.70 -1.61 -5.60
C VAL A 52 2.57 -2.86 -5.48
N PRO A 53 2.06 -3.94 -4.85
CA PRO A 53 2.75 -5.22 -4.81
C PRO A 53 2.85 -5.88 -6.18
N LEU A 54 3.87 -6.71 -6.37
CA LEU A 54 4.04 -7.59 -7.53
C LEU A 54 2.76 -8.38 -7.84
N GLY A 55 2.32 -8.36 -9.10
CA GLY A 55 1.10 -9.00 -9.59
C GLY A 55 -0.13 -8.10 -9.68
N LEU A 56 -0.06 -6.84 -9.20
CA LEU A 56 -1.20 -5.91 -9.19
C LEU A 56 -1.21 -4.91 -10.34
N LEU A 57 -0.12 -4.77 -11.11
CA LEU A 57 0.01 -3.79 -12.19
C LEU A 57 -1.15 -3.85 -13.20
N ASP A 58 -1.42 -5.05 -13.73
CA ASP A 58 -2.48 -5.26 -14.72
C ASP A 58 -3.86 -4.88 -14.19
N TRP A 59 -4.13 -5.12 -12.91
CA TRP A 59 -5.39 -4.73 -12.27
C TRP A 59 -5.53 -3.21 -12.23
N MET A 60 -4.47 -2.49 -11.84
CA MET A 60 -4.47 -1.02 -11.78
C MET A 60 -4.66 -0.41 -13.16
N GLN A 61 -3.92 -0.91 -14.16
CA GLN A 61 -3.98 -0.44 -15.55
C GLN A 61 -5.35 -0.71 -16.18
N LYS A 62 -5.95 -1.88 -15.90
CA LYS A 62 -7.31 -2.20 -16.36
C LYS A 62 -8.35 -1.17 -15.92
N TYR A 63 -8.14 -0.50 -14.79
CA TYR A 63 -9.00 0.56 -14.28
C TYR A 63 -8.46 1.97 -14.52
N GLY A 64 -7.56 2.10 -15.49
CA GLY A 64 -7.11 3.39 -16.05
C GLY A 64 -5.99 4.07 -15.28
N CYS A 65 -5.36 3.42 -14.30
CA CYS A 65 -4.20 3.99 -13.62
C CYS A 65 -2.97 3.85 -14.52
N GLU A 66 -2.41 4.98 -14.96
CA GLU A 66 -1.30 5.01 -15.93
C GLU A 66 0.08 5.06 -15.24
N ASN A 67 0.20 5.76 -14.12
CA ASN A 67 1.45 5.95 -13.38
C ASN A 67 1.52 4.97 -12.21
N VAL A 68 1.85 3.71 -12.51
CA VAL A 68 1.88 2.60 -11.55
C VAL A 68 3.29 2.01 -11.49
N ILE A 69 3.79 1.83 -10.27
CA ILE A 69 5.05 1.16 -9.97
C ILE A 69 4.74 -0.10 -9.18
N GLU A 70 5.04 -1.24 -9.80
CA GLU A 70 4.89 -2.56 -9.21
C GLU A 70 6.25 -3.03 -8.67
N LEU A 71 6.26 -3.49 -7.41
CA LEU A 71 7.50 -3.87 -6.72
C LEU A 71 7.38 -5.25 -6.07
N ASP A 72 8.45 -6.03 -6.17
CA ASP A 72 8.73 -7.15 -5.27
C ASP A 72 9.37 -6.62 -3.96
N TRP A 73 9.44 -7.45 -2.92
CA TRP A 73 10.09 -7.07 -1.67
C TRP A 73 11.52 -6.62 -1.88
N TRP A 74 11.90 -5.61 -1.11
CA TRP A 74 13.16 -4.88 -1.20
C TRP A 74 13.36 -4.11 -2.51
N GLY A 75 12.40 -4.20 -3.44
CA GLY A 75 12.28 -3.28 -4.56
C GLY A 75 11.97 -1.88 -4.05
N GLU A 76 12.60 -0.90 -4.67
CA GLU A 76 12.45 0.50 -4.32
C GLU A 76 12.25 1.37 -5.55
N ASN A 77 11.57 2.48 -5.36
CA ASN A 77 11.41 3.49 -6.38
C ASN A 77 11.12 4.85 -5.72
N CYS A 78 11.02 5.92 -6.51
CA CYS A 78 10.70 7.26 -6.03
C CYS A 78 9.58 7.88 -6.87
N ILE A 79 9.16 9.08 -6.52
CA ILE A 79 8.26 9.88 -7.37
C ILE A 79 9.15 10.80 -8.23
N PRO A 80 8.97 10.87 -9.56
CA PRO A 80 9.79 11.74 -10.41
C PRO A 80 9.71 13.20 -9.95
N GLY A 81 10.88 13.83 -9.80
CA GLY A 81 10.97 15.21 -9.27
C GLY A 81 11.02 15.28 -7.74
N HIS A 82 10.87 14.15 -7.05
CA HIS A 82 11.02 14.00 -5.59
C HIS A 82 11.98 12.86 -5.24
N ASP A 83 13.08 12.75 -5.99
CA ASP A 83 14.02 11.61 -5.96
C ASP A 83 14.69 11.39 -4.59
N ALA A 84 14.66 12.38 -3.70
CA ALA A 84 15.16 12.29 -2.32
C ALA A 84 14.25 11.45 -1.40
N VAL A 85 13.04 11.07 -1.84
CA VAL A 85 12.12 10.22 -1.08
C VAL A 85 12.00 8.85 -1.75
N THR A 86 12.52 7.84 -1.07
CA THR A 86 12.51 6.45 -1.55
C THR A 86 11.36 5.69 -0.91
N PHE A 87 10.58 4.99 -1.73
CA PHE A 87 9.53 4.07 -1.33
C PHE A 87 10.03 2.65 -1.55
N VAL A 88 10.16 1.89 -0.46
CA VAL A 88 10.62 0.50 -0.48
C VAL A 88 9.46 -0.40 -0.11
N PHE A 89 9.14 -1.36 -0.97
CA PHE A 89 8.19 -2.41 -0.62
C PHE A 89 8.92 -3.45 0.24
N THR A 90 8.44 -3.72 1.45
CA THR A 90 9.12 -4.58 2.43
C THR A 90 8.26 -5.79 2.79
N PRO A 91 8.85 -6.90 3.28
CA PRO A 91 8.08 -8.10 3.57
C PRO A 91 7.06 -7.92 4.69
N ALA A 92 6.05 -8.80 4.70
CA ALA A 92 5.05 -8.95 5.73
C ALA A 92 4.58 -10.42 5.78
N GLN A 93 3.93 -10.85 6.86
CA GLN A 93 3.32 -12.19 6.96
C GLN A 93 1.80 -12.09 6.75
N HIS A 94 1.37 -12.23 5.50
CA HIS A 94 -0.04 -12.17 5.10
C HIS A 94 -0.30 -13.02 3.83
N TRP A 95 -1.39 -12.74 3.12
CA TRP A 95 -1.84 -13.41 1.90
C TRP A 95 -2.67 -12.44 1.05
N CYS A 96 -3.01 -12.84 -0.17
CA CYS A 96 -3.83 -12.06 -1.12
C CYS A 96 -4.92 -12.93 -1.74
N LYS A 97 -6.09 -12.35 -2.02
CA LYS A 97 -7.20 -13.00 -2.74
C LYS A 97 -8.34 -12.02 -2.99
N ARG A 98 -8.90 -12.04 -4.21
CA ARG A 98 -10.10 -11.27 -4.56
C ARG A 98 -11.19 -12.11 -5.18
N THR A 99 -10.83 -13.21 -5.85
CA THR A 99 -11.75 -14.10 -6.54
C THR A 99 -11.56 -15.55 -6.07
N ALA A 100 -12.36 -16.46 -6.62
CA ALA A 100 -12.31 -17.86 -6.21
C ALA A 100 -10.99 -18.56 -6.61
N THR A 101 -10.22 -18.00 -7.54
CA THR A 101 -9.09 -18.69 -8.21
C THR A 101 -7.81 -17.85 -8.28
N ASP A 102 -7.68 -16.81 -7.45
CA ASP A 102 -6.53 -15.90 -7.47
C ASP A 102 -5.76 -15.78 -6.15
N GLU A 103 -5.95 -16.77 -5.26
CA GLU A 103 -5.20 -16.84 -4.01
C GLU A 103 -3.68 -16.74 -4.27
N ASN A 104 -3.05 -15.76 -3.62
CA ASN A 104 -1.63 -15.44 -3.68
C ASN A 104 -1.07 -15.24 -5.10
N LYS A 105 -1.90 -14.83 -6.06
CA LYS A 105 -1.41 -14.35 -7.38
C LYS A 105 -0.79 -12.96 -7.32
N VAL A 106 -1.16 -12.18 -6.32
CA VAL A 106 -0.59 -10.87 -6.00
C VAL A 106 0.21 -11.00 -4.71
N LEU A 107 1.35 -10.32 -4.63
CA LEU A 107 2.17 -10.24 -3.44
C LEU A 107 1.49 -9.38 -2.35
N TRP A 108 1.92 -9.53 -1.10
CA TRP A 108 1.51 -8.70 0.03
C TRP A 108 2.75 -8.14 0.71
N GLY A 109 2.63 -7.07 1.47
CA GLY A 109 3.79 -6.48 2.12
C GLY A 109 3.49 -5.25 2.96
N SER A 110 4.59 -4.68 3.44
CA SER A 110 4.67 -3.43 4.15
C SER A 110 5.40 -2.38 3.28
N TRP A 111 5.41 -1.12 3.71
CA TRP A 111 6.11 -0.04 3.03
C TRP A 111 7.04 0.69 3.99
N SER A 112 8.29 0.86 3.58
CA SER A 112 9.25 1.77 4.21
C SER A 112 9.44 3.00 3.32
N VAL A 113 9.10 4.19 3.83
CA VAL A 113 9.24 5.46 3.11
C VAL A 113 10.38 6.24 3.74
N LEU A 114 11.43 6.49 2.97
CA LEU A 114 12.71 7.02 3.43
C LEU A 114 12.92 8.40 2.80
N GLY A 115 12.71 9.45 3.58
CA GLY A 115 13.01 10.82 3.19
C GLY A 115 14.34 11.31 3.77
N PRO A 116 14.77 12.53 3.37
CA PRO A 116 15.98 13.15 3.89
C PRO A 116 15.87 13.56 5.36
N TRP A 117 14.64 13.79 5.84
CA TRP A 117 14.36 14.30 7.18
C TRP A 117 13.57 13.33 8.05
N ASN A 118 12.74 12.48 7.45
CA ASN A 118 11.84 11.59 8.17
C ASN A 118 11.76 10.23 7.47
N ARG A 119 11.49 9.20 8.25
CA ARG A 119 11.24 7.83 7.81
C ARG A 119 9.93 7.33 8.39
N PHE A 120 9.07 6.80 7.53
CA PHE A 120 7.76 6.28 7.89
C PHE A 120 7.67 4.79 7.53
N PHE A 121 7.05 4.00 8.40
CA PHE A 121 6.76 2.60 8.16
C PHE A 121 5.25 2.34 8.18
N PHE A 122 4.74 1.65 7.15
CA PHE A 122 3.37 1.18 7.09
C PHE A 122 3.35 -0.35 7.01
N ALA A 123 2.83 -1.02 8.03
CA ALA A 123 2.94 -2.47 8.16
C ALA A 123 2.08 -3.29 7.18
N GLY A 124 1.04 -2.68 6.58
CA GLY A 124 -0.03 -3.45 5.95
C GLY A 124 -0.77 -4.32 6.98
N ASP A 125 -1.42 -5.39 6.51
CA ASP A 125 -1.91 -6.45 7.38
C ASP A 125 -0.83 -7.50 7.56
N THR A 126 -0.53 -7.86 8.81
CA THR A 126 0.53 -8.81 9.10
C THR A 126 0.44 -9.35 10.52
N GLY A 127 0.89 -10.59 10.70
CA GLY A 127 1.27 -11.13 12.01
C GLY A 127 2.72 -10.78 12.39
N TYR A 128 3.14 -11.14 13.59
CA TYR A 128 4.54 -11.01 14.02
C TYR A 128 5.44 -12.00 13.27
N CYS A 129 6.49 -11.51 12.65
CA CYS A 129 7.48 -12.32 11.94
C CYS A 129 8.86 -11.64 11.95
N ILE A 130 9.90 -12.36 11.49
CA ILE A 130 11.29 -11.88 11.49
C ILE A 130 11.50 -10.63 10.61
N ALA A 131 10.62 -10.39 9.64
CA ALA A 131 10.73 -9.27 8.71
C ALA A 131 10.82 -7.92 9.43
N PHE A 132 10.12 -7.73 10.55
CA PHE A 132 10.20 -6.47 11.31
C PHE A 132 11.61 -6.18 11.83
N GLU A 133 12.33 -7.21 12.29
CA GLU A 133 13.70 -7.06 12.78
C GLU A 133 14.65 -6.73 11.61
N GLU A 134 14.47 -7.39 10.46
CA GLU A 134 15.25 -7.13 9.25
C GLU A 134 15.05 -5.70 8.74
N ILE A 135 13.79 -5.25 8.65
CA ILE A 135 13.41 -3.90 8.22
C ILE A 135 13.98 -2.86 9.19
N GLY A 136 13.84 -3.08 10.49
CA GLY A 136 14.36 -2.18 11.53
C GLY A 136 15.88 -2.03 11.46
N LYS A 137 16.62 -3.13 11.23
CA LYS A 137 18.08 -3.10 11.04
C LYS A 137 18.50 -2.40 9.75
N ARG A 138 17.75 -2.58 8.66
CA ARG A 138 18.10 -2.05 7.34
C ARG A 138 17.78 -0.57 7.19
N PHE A 139 16.65 -0.12 7.72
CA PHE A 139 16.10 1.20 7.43
C PHE A 139 15.84 2.07 8.67
N GLY A 140 15.99 1.53 9.88
CA GLY A 140 15.78 2.27 11.11
C GLY A 140 16.86 3.34 11.40
N PRO A 141 16.62 4.22 12.38
CA PRO A 141 15.36 4.35 13.12
C PRO A 141 14.25 4.98 12.25
N PHE A 142 12.99 4.63 12.52
CA PHE A 142 11.81 5.25 11.92
C PHE A 142 11.24 6.32 12.86
N ASP A 143 10.74 7.41 12.32
CA ASP A 143 10.08 8.47 13.09
C ASP A 143 8.64 8.11 13.45
N LEU A 144 7.96 7.36 12.57
CA LEU A 144 6.59 6.92 12.78
C LEU A 144 6.34 5.55 12.13
N ALA A 145 5.54 4.72 12.79
CA ALA A 145 5.04 3.46 12.26
C ALA A 145 3.52 3.36 12.42
N ALA A 146 2.83 2.98 11.34
CA ALA A 146 1.41 2.60 11.36
C ALA A 146 1.29 1.07 11.35
N ILE A 147 0.76 0.50 12.44
CA ILE A 147 0.73 -0.95 12.71
C ILE A 147 -0.71 -1.38 13.03
N PRO A 148 -1.24 -2.46 12.42
CA PRO A 148 -2.57 -2.96 12.70
C PRO A 148 -2.68 -3.55 14.12
N ILE A 149 -3.83 -3.35 14.77
CA ILE A 149 -4.11 -3.85 16.12
C ILE A 149 -5.45 -4.61 16.23
N GLY A 150 -6.15 -4.81 15.11
CA GLY A 150 -7.46 -5.46 15.05
C GLY A 150 -7.42 -6.82 14.35
N ALA A 151 -8.61 -7.44 14.16
CA ALA A 151 -8.79 -8.68 13.39
C ALA A 151 -7.90 -9.87 13.82
N TYR A 152 -7.68 -10.05 15.13
CA TYR A 152 -6.78 -11.05 15.69
C TYR A 152 -7.47 -12.21 16.45
N GLU A 153 -8.79 -12.23 16.53
CA GLU A 153 -9.55 -13.27 17.22
C GLU A 153 -10.41 -14.12 16.26
N PRO A 154 -10.57 -15.42 16.53
CA PRO A 154 -9.87 -16.22 17.55
C PRO A 154 -8.37 -16.41 17.19
N ARG A 155 -7.56 -16.79 18.19
CA ARG A 155 -6.12 -17.07 18.01
C ARG A 155 -5.84 -18.51 17.62
#